data_AF-A0A6A5R513-F1
#
_entry.id   AF-A0A6A5R513-F1
#
_cell.length_a   1.000
_cell.length_b   1.000
_cell.length_c   1.000
_cell.angle_alpha   90.00
_cell.angle_beta   90.00
_cell.angle_gamma   90.00
#
_symmetry.space_group_name_H-M   'P 1'
#
loop_
_entity.id
_entity.type
_entity.pdbx_description
1 polymer ?
#
loop_
_entity_poly.entity_id
_entity_poly.type
_entity_poly.pdbx_seq_one_letter_code
_entity_poly.pdbx_strand_id
1 'polypeptide(L)'
;MNGDHEPLGHLWVPHFITRNPRVASIVGRTIESARTTAANYETIRAFLELFERTRIELGIQYEDIWNMDETGVGLGVCTNTRVVANS
;
A
#
# COMPACT_ATOMS: atom_id res chain seq x y z
N MET A 1 26.01 -2.56 -16.60
CA MET A 1 25.08 -2.99 -15.54
C MET A 1 25.06 -4.51 -15.63
N ASN A 2 25.83 -5.20 -14.79
CA ASN A 2 26.09 -6.65 -14.93
C ASN A 2 25.13 -7.42 -14.00
N GLY A 3 23.84 -7.36 -14.31
CA GLY A 3 22.83 -8.16 -13.61
C GLY A 3 22.77 -9.55 -14.21
N ASP A 4 22.76 -10.57 -13.37
CA ASP A 4 22.34 -11.90 -13.78
C ASP A 4 20.84 -11.86 -14.06
N HIS A 5 20.44 -12.27 -15.26
CA HIS A 5 19.05 -12.26 -15.72
C HIS A 5 18.41 -13.65 -15.62
N GLU A 6 19.13 -14.64 -15.08
CA GLU A 6 18.55 -15.97 -14.88
C GLU A 6 17.42 -15.93 -13.83
N PRO A 7 16.31 -16.65 -14.08
CA PRO A 7 15.22 -16.71 -13.13
C PRO A 7 15.70 -17.40 -11.84
N LEU A 8 15.37 -16.79 -10.70
CA LEU A 8 15.65 -17.39 -9.41
C LEU A 8 14.92 -18.74 -9.28
N GLY A 9 15.62 -19.73 -8.72
CA GLY A 9 15.01 -21.03 -8.43
C GLY A 9 13.83 -20.90 -7.46
N HIS A 10 12.80 -21.73 -7.63
CA HIS A 10 11.55 -21.67 -6.86
C HIS A 10 11.74 -21.68 -5.33
N LEU A 11 12.83 -22.30 -4.85
CA LEU A 11 13.17 -22.40 -3.43
C LEU A 11 14.18 -21.35 -2.96
N TRP A 12 14.48 -20.32 -3.76
CA TRP A 12 15.49 -19.33 -3.41
C TRP A 12 15.14 -18.57 -2.11
N VAL A 13 13.91 -18.08 -1.99
CA VAL A 13 13.43 -17.34 -0.81
C VAL A 13 13.54 -18.17 0.49
N PRO A 14 12.99 -19.41 0.58
CA PRO A 14 13.11 -20.20 1.80
C PRO A 14 14.57 -20.52 2.14
N HIS A 15 15.40 -20.89 1.15
CA HIS A 15 16.82 -21.15 1.40
C HIS A 15 17.59 -19.91 1.87
N PHE A 16 17.28 -18.73 1.34
CA PHE A 16 17.92 -17.47 1.73
C PHE A 16 17.61 -17.12 3.20
N ILE A 17 16.34 -17.24 3.61
CA ILE A 17 15.92 -17.00 5.00
C ILE A 17 16.60 -18.01 5.94
N THR A 18 16.65 -19.30 5.59
CA THR A 18 17.33 -20.32 6.40
C THR A 18 18.82 -20.05 6.58
N ARG A 19 19.50 -19.54 5.55
CA ARG A 19 20.94 -19.24 5.61
C ARG A 19 21.26 -17.94 6.34
N ASN A 20 20.29 -17.03 6.48
CA ASN A 20 20.48 -15.70 7.06
C ASN A 20 19.51 -15.48 8.23
N PRO A 21 19.78 -16.05 9.42
CA PRO A 21 18.87 -15.95 10.57
C PRO A 21 18.69 -14.52 11.12
N ARG A 22 19.53 -13.57 10.68
CA ARG A 22 19.38 -12.12 10.96
C ARG A 22 18.26 -11.47 10.14
N VAL A 23 17.79 -12.14 9.09
CA VAL A 23 16.76 -11.65 8.18
C VAL A 23 15.43 -12.27 8.58
N ALA A 24 14.52 -11.46 9.11
CA ALA A 24 13.17 -11.89 9.42
C ALA A 24 12.27 -11.70 8.18
N SER A 25 11.45 -12.70 7.86
CA SER A 25 10.37 -12.54 6.89
C SER A 25 9.07 -12.19 7.62
N ILE A 26 8.46 -11.06 7.31
CA ILE A 26 7.15 -10.65 7.82
C ILE A 26 6.12 -10.86 6.71
N VAL A 27 4.96 -11.42 7.04
CA VAL A 27 3.83 -11.47 6.09
C VAL A 27 3.26 -10.06 6.01
N GLY A 28 3.35 -9.44 4.84
CA GLY A 28 2.71 -8.15 4.60
C GLY A 28 1.20 -8.25 4.85
N ARG A 29 0.63 -7.34 5.64
CA ARG A 29 -0.83 -7.27 5.80
C ARG A 29 -1.44 -6.67 4.54
N THR A 30 -2.47 -7.31 4.01
CA THR A 30 -3.18 -6.82 2.82
C THR A 30 -3.85 -5.48 3.12
N ILE A 31 -3.30 -4.39 2.56
CA ILE A 31 -3.88 -3.05 2.65
C ILE A 31 -5.25 -2.99 1.95
N GLU A 32 -5.44 -3.76 0.87
CA GLU A 32 -6.67 -3.73 0.07
C GLU A 32 -7.92 -4.19 0.82
N SER A 33 -7.84 -5.23 1.67
CA SER A 33 -9.03 -5.70 2.40
C SER A 33 -9.57 -4.65 3.36
N ALA A 34 -8.69 -3.86 4.00
CA ALA A 34 -9.11 -2.79 4.90
C ALA A 34 -9.72 -1.61 4.11
N ARG A 35 -9.20 -1.31 2.92
CA ARG A 35 -9.74 -0.27 2.03
C ARG A 35 -11.12 -0.64 1.48
N THR A 36 -11.34 -1.90 1.09
CA THR A 36 -12.64 -2.37 0.59
C THR A 36 -13.73 -2.31 1.66
N THR A 37 -13.42 -2.66 2.92
CA THR A 37 -14.40 -2.58 4.01
C THR A 37 -14.69 -1.14 4.46
N ALA A 38 -13.70 -0.24 4.36
CA ALA A 38 -13.85 1.17 4.73
C ALA A 38 -14.64 1.99 3.68
N ALA A 39 -14.63 1.57 2.40
CA ALA A 39 -15.33 2.24 1.30
C ALA A 39 -16.81 1.81 1.18
N ASN A 40 -17.57 1.82 2.28
CA ASN A 40 -19.03 1.66 2.22
C ASN A 40 -19.73 2.98 1.85
N TYR A 41 -20.94 2.88 1.29
CA TYR A 41 -21.70 4.02 0.77
C TYR A 41 -21.89 5.13 1.82
N GLU A 42 -22.21 4.74 3.05
CA GLU A 42 -22.47 5.64 4.17
C GLU A 42 -21.21 6.44 4.54
N THR A 43 -20.06 5.78 4.56
CA THR A 43 -18.76 6.39 4.88
C THR A 43 -18.34 7.37 3.79
N ILE A 44 -18.50 7.00 2.51
CA ILE A 44 -18.20 7.88 1.38
C ILE A 44 -19.13 9.10 1.40
N ARG A 45 -20.44 8.89 1.61
CA ARG A 45 -21.41 9.98 1.70
C ARG A 45 -21.08 10.95 2.84
N ALA A 46 -20.83 10.42 4.04
CA ALA A 46 -20.49 11.24 5.20
C ALA A 46 -19.21 12.06 4.98
N PHE A 47 -18.20 11.48 4.32
CA PHE A 47 -16.98 12.19 3.93
C PHE A 47 -17.29 13.35 2.96
N LEU A 48 -18.06 13.10 1.88
CA LEU A 48 -18.39 14.13 0.89
C LEU A 48 -19.23 15.27 1.49
N GLU A 49 -20.18 14.95 2.36
CA GLU A 49 -20.99 15.96 3.07
C GLU A 49 -20.11 16.84 4.00
N LEU A 50 -19.20 16.22 4.74
CA LEU A 50 -18.25 16.94 5.59
C LEU A 50 -17.30 17.81 4.77
N PHE A 51 -16.81 17.27 3.65
CA PHE A 51 -15.90 17.96 2.73
C PHE A 51 -16.54 19.22 2.16
N GLU A 52 -17.76 19.12 1.60
CA GLU A 52 -18.47 20.26 1.04
C GLU A 52 -18.79 21.33 2.09
N ARG A 53 -19.22 20.91 3.29
CA ARG A 53 -19.44 21.85 4.40
C ARG A 53 -18.17 22.62 4.74
N THR A 54 -17.05 21.90 4.90
CA THR A 54 -15.75 22.49 5.23
C THR A 54 -15.27 23.44 4.14
N ARG A 55 -15.46 23.06 2.87
CA ARG A 55 -15.12 23.90 1.71
C ARG A 55 -15.88 25.22 1.73
N ILE A 56 -17.19 25.18 1.98
CA ILE A 56 -18.05 26.37 2.06
C ILE A 56 -17.68 27.24 3.27
N GLU A 57 -17.52 26.65 4.45
CA GLU A 57 -17.19 27.37 5.69
C GLU A 57 -15.84 28.11 5.60
N LEU A 58 -14.86 27.50 4.92
CA LEU A 58 -13.53 28.08 4.74
C LEU A 58 -13.37 28.90 3.45
N GLY A 59 -14.40 28.95 2.59
CA GLY A 59 -14.37 29.69 1.33
C GLY A 59 -13.38 29.14 0.29
N ILE A 60 -13.06 27.85 0.36
CA ILE A 60 -12.11 27.18 -0.54
C ILE A 60 -12.72 27.08 -1.94
N GLN A 61 -12.02 27.60 -2.95
CA GLN A 61 -12.46 27.52 -4.34
C GLN A 61 -12.15 26.16 -4.94
N TYR A 62 -12.88 25.78 -5.99
CA TYR A 62 -12.66 24.48 -6.63
C TYR A 62 -11.26 24.37 -7.26
N GLU A 63 -10.70 25.51 -7.67
CA GLU A 63 -9.34 25.60 -8.23
C GLU A 63 -8.24 25.35 -7.18
N ASP A 64 -8.57 25.48 -5.88
CA ASP A 64 -7.65 25.26 -4.77
C ASP A 64 -7.73 23.82 -4.22
N ILE A 65 -8.51 22.94 -4.85
CA ILE A 65 -8.66 21.54 -4.46
C ILE A 65 -7.69 20.67 -5.27
N TRP A 66 -6.77 20.01 -4.56
CA TRP A 66 -5.79 19.10 -5.16
C TRP A 66 -6.01 17.70 -4.61
N ASN A 67 -6.10 16.71 -5.49
CA ASN A 67 -6.06 15.31 -5.05
C ASN A 67 -4.64 14.98 -4.59
N MET A 68 -4.51 14.37 -3.42
CA MET A 68 -3.24 13.81 -2.97
C MET A 68 -3.20 12.36 -3.46
N ASP A 69 -2.69 12.13 -4.66
CA ASP A 69 -2.36 10.77 -5.08
C ASP A 69 -1.09 10.35 -4.33
N GLU A 70 -1.21 9.33 -3.49
CA GLU A 70 -0.05 8.69 -2.87
C GLU A 70 0.79 8.09 -4.00
N THR A 71 1.78 8.83 -4.51
CA THR A 71 2.80 8.34 -5.44
C THR A 71 3.82 7.49 -4.67
N GLY A 72 3.33 6.47 -3.97
CA GLY A 72 4.11 5.31 -3.60
C GLY A 72 3.99 4.32 -4.74
N VAL A 73 5.10 3.91 -5.34
CA VAL A 73 5.12 2.81 -6.30
C VAL A 73 4.48 1.58 -5.63
N GLY A 74 3.21 1.31 -5.97
CA GLY A 74 2.49 0.10 -5.61
C GLY A 74 3.02 -1.07 -6.43
N LEU A 75 4.27 -1.47 -6.17
CA LEU A 75 4.82 -2.71 -6.67
C LEU A 75 4.12 -3.87 -5.95
N GLY A 76 3.00 -4.28 -6.50
CA GLY A 76 2.34 -5.53 -6.18
C GLY A 76 0.99 -5.36 -5.51
N VAL A 77 -0.01 -6.00 -6.12
CA VAL A 77 -1.07 -6.65 -5.37
C VAL A 77 -0.39 -7.46 -4.27
N CYS A 78 -0.44 -6.98 -3.02
CA CYS A 78 0.09 -7.68 -1.85
C CYS A 78 -0.83 -8.86 -1.50
N THR A 79 -0.87 -9.85 -2.40
CA THR A 79 -1.05 -11.24 -1.99
C THR A 79 0.03 -11.56 -0.96
N ASN A 80 -0.30 -12.36 0.06
CA ASN A 80 0.55 -12.72 1.21
C ASN A 80 1.94 -13.22 0.79
N THR A 81 2.83 -12.31 0.42
CA THR A 81 4.20 -12.59 0.02
C THR A 81 5.09 -12.18 1.17
N ARG A 82 6.02 -13.08 1.50
CA ARG A 82 6.99 -12.89 2.57
C ARG A 82 7.84 -11.66 2.24
N VAL A 83 7.73 -10.63 3.06
CA VAL A 83 8.53 -9.40 2.96
C VAL A 83 9.79 -9.59 3.79
N VAL A 84 10.95 -9.28 3.23
CA VAL A 84 12.23 -9.26 3.96
C VAL A 84 12.33 -7.92 4.70
N ALA A 85 12.45 -7.97 6.02
CA ALA A 85 12.62 -6.77 6.85
C ALA A 85 13.89 -6.90 7.71
N ASN A 86 14.48 -5.75 8.04
CA ASN A 86 15.52 -5.66 9.07
C ASN A 86 14.85 -5.63 10.46
N SER A 87 15.44 -6.31 11.44
CA SER A 87 15.02 -6.27 12.85
C SER A 87 15.19 -4.88 13.46
#